data_AF-L8LUT4-F1
#
_entry.id   AF-L8LUT4-F1
#
_cell.length_a   1.000
_cell.length_b   1.000
_cell.length_c   1.000
_cell.angle_alpha   90.00
_cell.angle_beta   90.00
_cell.angle_gamma   90.00
#
_symmetry.space_group_name_H-M   'P 1'
#
loop_
_entity.id
_entity.type
_entity.pdbx_description
1 polymer ?
#
loop_
_entity_poly.entity_id
_entity_poly.type
_entity_poly.pdbx_seq_one_letter_code
_entity_poly.pdbx_strand_id
1 'polypeptide(L)'
;MILEPKVIQVRVQFNSAYYLQSMSSIELPQDCYLLGIIRENSFIEVSKNPTMIEQDIIVAVTTHPGFGPLLKHQLKKTQSEVWRFHNGHLNYCPA
;
A
#
# COMPACT_ATOMS: atom_id res chain seq x y z
N MET A 1 17.55 9.29 21.83
CA MET A 1 16.76 8.32 21.03
C MET A 1 17.47 8.20 19.69
N ILE A 2 17.90 7.00 19.30
CA ILE A 2 18.57 6.79 18.00
C ILE A 2 17.47 6.61 16.96
N LEU A 3 17.42 7.49 15.97
CA LEU A 3 16.54 7.36 14.81
C LEU A 3 17.20 6.43 13.81
N GLU A 4 16.50 5.38 13.39
CA GLU A 4 16.95 4.48 12.33
C GLU A 4 15.86 4.37 11.27
N PRO A 5 15.78 5.35 10.34
CA PRO A 5 14.75 5.36 9.32
C PRO A 5 14.83 4.13 8.43
N LYS A 6 13.74 3.39 8.32
CA LYS A 6 13.62 2.22 7.46
C LYS A 6 12.56 2.44 6.41
N VAL A 7 12.96 2.35 5.15
CA VAL A 7 12.05 2.40 4.01
C VAL A 7 11.40 1.04 3.82
N ILE A 8 10.09 1.04 3.70
CA ILE A 8 9.25 -0.11 3.41
C ILE A 8 8.62 0.09 2.03
N GLN A 9 8.70 -0.96 1.20
CA GLN A 9 8.11 -1.00 -0.12
C GLN A 9 7.16 -2.18 -0.21
N VAL A 10 5.92 -1.92 -0.64
CA VAL A 10 4.89 -2.94 -0.82
C VAL A 10 4.22 -2.74 -2.17
N ARG A 11 4.17 -3.80 -2.97
CA ARG A 11 3.45 -3.80 -4.25
C ARG A 11 1.95 -4.00 -4.00
N VAL A 12 1.13 -3.15 -4.59
CA VAL A 12 -0.34 -3.28 -4.59
C VAL A 12 -0.72 -4.45 -5.47
N GLN A 13 -1.32 -5.46 -4.86
CA GLN A 13 -1.95 -6.58 -5.57
C GLN A 13 -3.44 -6.31 -5.78
N PHE A 14 -4.06 -7.01 -6.73
CA PHE A 14 -5.50 -6.86 -7.00
C PHE A 14 -6.40 -7.13 -5.79
N ASN A 15 -5.96 -7.97 -4.85
CA ASN A 15 -6.68 -8.29 -3.61
C ASN A 15 -6.29 -7.35 -2.44
N SER A 16 -5.47 -6.33 -2.69
CA SER A 16 -5.11 -5.34 -1.67
C SER A 16 -6.35 -4.59 -1.18
N ALA A 17 -6.41 -4.33 0.13
CA ALA A 17 -7.38 -3.44 0.75
C ALA A 17 -7.33 -2.02 0.16
N TYR A 18 -6.20 -1.67 -0.45
CA TYR A 18 -5.92 -0.35 -1.00
C TYR A 18 -6.11 -0.27 -2.52
N TYR A 19 -6.48 -1.36 -3.20
CA TYR A 19 -6.73 -1.33 -4.64
C TYR A 19 -7.92 -0.41 -4.96
N LEU A 20 -7.72 0.50 -5.92
CA LEU A 20 -8.66 1.56 -6.33
C LEU A 20 -9.03 2.55 -5.21
N GLN A 21 -8.28 2.56 -4.11
CA GLN A 21 -8.44 3.55 -3.04
C GLN A 21 -7.42 4.67 -3.20
N SER A 22 -7.77 5.84 -2.68
CA SER A 22 -6.85 6.98 -2.59
C SER A 22 -5.79 6.74 -1.50
N MET A 23 -4.56 7.23 -1.69
CA MET A 23 -3.50 7.08 -0.67
C MET A 23 -3.89 7.60 0.72
N SER A 24 -4.75 8.63 0.80
CA SER A 24 -5.26 9.16 2.06
C SER A 24 -6.12 8.17 2.85
N SER A 25 -6.55 7.04 2.25
CA SER A 25 -7.25 5.96 2.95
C SER A 25 -6.33 5.08 3.81
N ILE A 26 -5.01 5.20 3.63
CA ILE A 26 -4.05 4.41 4.41
C ILE A 26 -3.89 5.02 5.80
N GLU A 27 -4.48 4.38 6.79
CA GLU A 27 -4.17 4.62 8.19
C GLU A 27 -2.84 3.96 8.55
N LEU A 28 -1.89 4.76 9.06
CA LEU A 28 -0.57 4.30 9.46
C LEU A 28 -0.45 4.19 10.98
N PRO A 29 0.36 3.24 11.48
CA PRO A 29 0.78 3.24 12.88
C PRO A 29 1.53 4.53 13.24
N GLN A 30 1.67 4.80 14.54
CA GLN A 30 2.51 5.88 15.04
C GLN A 30 3.96 5.78 14.49
N ASP A 31 4.64 6.91 14.33
CA ASP A 31 6.03 7.02 13.86
C ASP A 31 6.31 6.43 12.47
N CYS A 32 5.24 6.21 11.70
CA CYS A 32 5.27 5.77 10.31
C CYS A 32 4.72 6.87 9.39
N TYR A 33 5.30 7.00 8.20
CA TYR A 33 4.99 8.05 7.24
C TYR A 33 4.85 7.46 5.85
N LEU A 34 3.83 7.93 5.13
CA LEU A 34 3.58 7.59 3.73
C LEU A 34 4.32 8.60 2.86
N LEU A 35 5.13 8.15 1.90
CA LEU A 35 5.88 9.05 1.03
C LEU A 35 5.22 9.23 -0.33
N GLY A 36 4.70 8.14 -0.90
CA GLY A 36 4.14 8.13 -2.25
C GLY A 36 4.04 6.73 -2.82
N ILE A 37 3.86 6.67 -4.14
CA ILE A 37 3.91 5.42 -4.91
C ILE A 37 4.94 5.53 -6.03
N ILE A 38 5.45 4.38 -6.46
CA ILE A 38 6.15 4.25 -7.75
C ILE A 38 5.18 3.58 -8.72
N ARG A 39 4.92 4.24 -9.85
CA ARG A 39 4.11 3.75 -10.96
C ARG A 39 4.89 3.92 -12.25
N GLU A 40 5.06 2.84 -13.02
CA GLU A 40 5.75 2.89 -14.32
C GLU A 40 7.11 3.62 -14.24
N ASN A 41 7.91 3.31 -13.21
CA ASN A 41 9.20 3.93 -12.90
C ASN A 41 9.16 5.43 -12.54
N SER A 42 7.98 6.02 -12.37
CA SER A 42 7.80 7.40 -11.91
C SER A 42 7.36 7.43 -10.44
N PHE A 43 7.98 8.31 -9.65
CA PHE A 43 7.54 8.54 -8.27
C PHE A 43 6.41 9.57 -8.25
N ILE A 44 5.31 9.22 -7.59
CA ILE A 44 4.15 10.10 -7.38
C ILE A 44 4.05 10.34 -5.88
N GLU A 45 4.27 11.59 -5.48
CA GLU A 45 4.22 12.03 -4.10
C GLU A 45 2.83 11.85 -3.45
N VAL A 46 2.81 11.56 -2.15
CA VAL A 46 1.59 11.44 -1.35
C VAL A 46 0.72 12.71 -1.38
N SER A 47 1.34 13.88 -1.54
CA SER A 47 0.66 15.19 -1.62
C SER A 47 -0.31 15.28 -2.80
N LYS A 48 -0.06 14.53 -3.88
CA LYS A 48 -0.94 14.42 -5.06
C LYS A 48 -2.13 13.47 -4.83
N ASN A 49 -2.14 12.79 -3.68
CA ASN A 49 -3.14 11.85 -3.23
C ASN A 49 -3.62 10.84 -4.30
N PRO A 50 -2.69 10.13 -4.97
CA PRO A 50 -3.04 9.29 -6.11
C PRO A 50 -3.95 8.13 -5.67
N THR A 51 -4.85 7.74 -6.58
CA THR A 51 -5.56 6.45 -6.48
C THR A 51 -4.58 5.33 -6.78
N MET A 52 -4.48 4.36 -5.89
CA MET A 52 -3.61 3.19 -6.03
C MET A 52 -4.22 2.17 -6.98
N ILE A 53 -3.41 1.64 -7.88
CA ILE A 53 -3.78 0.60 -8.84
C ILE A 53 -2.84 -0.60 -8.71
N GLU A 54 -3.18 -1.71 -9.37
CA GLU A 54 -2.36 -2.91 -9.36
C GLU A 54 -0.95 -2.60 -9.89
N GLN A 55 0.06 -3.24 -9.30
CA GLN A 55 1.49 -3.06 -9.60
C GLN A 55 2.12 -1.76 -9.09
N ASP A 56 1.34 -0.78 -8.60
CA ASP A 56 1.92 0.35 -7.86
C ASP A 56 2.77 -0.17 -6.70
N ILE A 57 3.89 0.50 -6.41
CA ILE A 57 4.70 0.22 -5.23
C ILE A 57 4.48 1.35 -4.23
N ILE A 58 3.79 1.06 -3.13
CA ILE A 58 3.67 1.97 -2.00
C ILE A 58 5.03 2.10 -1.33
N VAL A 59 5.45 3.34 -1.11
CA VAL A 59 6.69 3.68 -0.40
C VAL A 59 6.32 4.39 0.91
N ALA A 60 6.77 3.81 2.02
CA ALA A 60 6.58 4.35 3.36
C ALA A 60 7.88 4.26 4.16
N VAL A 61 7.97 5.01 5.24
CA VAL A 61 9.12 5.01 6.14
C VAL A 61 8.65 4.90 7.59
N THR A 62 9.40 4.18 8.41
CA THR A 62 9.28 4.25 9.88
C THR A 62 10.58 4.80 10.43
N THR A 63 10.51 5.62 11.48
CA THR A 63 11.70 6.06 12.24
C THR A 63 11.98 5.19 13.46
N HIS A 64 11.00 4.38 13.86
CA HIS A 64 11.14 3.40 14.93
C HIS A 64 11.64 2.05 14.38
N PRO A 65 12.77 1.51 14.88
CA PRO A 65 13.42 0.32 14.31
C PRO A 65 12.53 -0.94 14.39
N GLY A 66 11.68 -1.01 15.41
CA GLY A 66 10.76 -2.15 15.61
C GLY A 66 9.50 -2.14 14.72
N PHE A 67 9.18 -1.04 14.04
CA PHE A 67 7.89 -0.90 13.35
C PHE A 67 7.91 -1.32 11.88
N GLY A 68 9.09 -1.63 11.33
CA GLY A 68 9.21 -2.07 9.93
C GLY A 68 8.28 -3.25 9.58
N PRO A 69 8.24 -4.33 10.39
CA PRO A 69 7.31 -5.44 10.18
C PRO A 69 5.83 -5.04 10.30
N LEU A 70 5.47 -4.21 11.28
CA LEU A 70 4.10 -3.74 11.49
C LEU A 70 3.62 -2.89 10.31
N LEU A 71 4.43 -1.92 9.88
CA LEU A 71 4.17 -1.08 8.71
C LEU A 71 4.01 -1.93 7.45
N LYS A 72 4.91 -2.91 7.24
CA LYS A 72 4.80 -3.82 6.09
C LYS A 72 3.53 -4.68 6.13
N HIS A 73 3.12 -5.13 7.32
CA HIS A 73 1.88 -5.90 7.49
C HIS A 73 0.65 -5.04 7.17
N GLN A 74 0.59 -3.82 7.72
CA GLN A 74 -0.48 -2.86 7.44
C GLN A 74 -0.62 -2.60 5.94
N LEU A 75 0.48 -2.27 5.25
CA LEU A 75 0.47 -1.98 3.81
C LEU A 75 0.15 -3.19 2.92
N LYS A 76 0.23 -4.41 3.47
CA LYS A 76 -0.12 -5.67 2.80
C LYS A 76 -1.54 -6.14 3.10
N LYS A 77 -2.35 -5.36 3.82
CA LYS A 77 -3.74 -5.70 4.12
C LYS A 77 -4.50 -6.03 2.85
N THR A 78 -5.19 -7.16 2.84
CA THR A 78 -6.03 -7.61 1.72
C THR A 78 -7.51 -7.46 2.08
N GLN A 79 -8.37 -7.44 1.06
CA GLN A 79 -9.81 -7.60 1.26
C GLN A 79 -10.13 -9.09 1.37
N SER A 80 -11.03 -9.46 2.27
CA SER A 80 -11.45 -10.85 2.48
C SER A 80 -12.25 -11.40 1.30
N GLU A 81 -12.90 -10.52 0.56
CA GLU A 81 -13.72 -10.86 -0.61
C GLU A 81 -13.25 -10.01 -1.79
N VAL A 82 -12.80 -10.66 -2.87
CA VAL A 82 -12.33 -9.96 -4.06
C VAL A 82 -13.09 -10.49 -5.25
N TRP A 83 -13.66 -9.57 -6.02
CA TRP A 83 -14.41 -9.89 -7.22
C TRP A 83 -13.62 -9.43 -8.44
N ARG A 84 -13.36 -10.34 -9.36
CA ARG A 84 -12.74 -10.03 -10.65
C ARG A 84 -13.73 -10.18 -11.78
N PHE A 85 -13.87 -9.14 -12.58
CA PHE A 85 -14.48 -9.27 -13.90
C PHE A 85 -13.52 -10.00 -14.84
N HIS A 86 -13.92 -11.17 -15.30
CA HIS A 86 -13.17 -11.96 -16.29
C HIS A 86 -14.15 -12.50 -17.33
N ASN A 87 -13.87 -12.27 -18.62
CA ASN A 87 -14.70 -12.69 -19.76
C ASN A 87 -16.19 -12.33 -19.62
N GLY A 88 -16.51 -11.13 -19.09
CA GLY A 88 -17.89 -10.67 -18.93
C GLY A 88 -18.62 -11.22 -17.69
N HIS A 89 -17.96 -12.03 -16.87
CA HIS A 89 -18.53 -12.56 -15.62
C HIS A 89 -17.80 -12.01 -14.40
N LEU A 90 -18.55 -11.69 -13.34
CA LEU A 90 -18.01 -11.36 -12.03
C LEU A 90 -17.68 -12.66 -11.28
N ASN A 91 -16.40 -12.95 -11.06
CA ASN A 91 -15.95 -14.16 -10.39
C ASN A 91 -15.42 -13.83 -9.00
N TYR A 92 -15.83 -14.61 -8.00
CA TYR A 92 -15.24 -14.57 -6.66
C TYR A 92 -13.81 -15.13 -6.73
N CYS A 93 -12.86 -14.37 -6.22
CA CYS A 93 -11.46 -14.78 -6.05
C CYS A 93 -11.19 -14.89 -4.55
N PRO A 94 -11.01 -16.11 -3.99
CA PRO A 94 -10.58 -16.24 -2.61
C PRO A 94 -9.21 -15.56 -2.45
N ALA A 95 -9.08 -14.81 -1.36
CA ALA A 95 -7.91 -13.98 -1.05
C ALA A 95 -6.62 -14.79 -0.85
#